data_AF-A0A7Y3PVZ3-F1
#
_entry.id   AF-A0A7Y3PVZ3-F1
#
_cell.length_a   1.000
_cell.length_b   1.000
_cell.length_c   1.000
_cell.angle_alpha   90.00
_cell.angle_beta   90.00
_cell.angle_gamma   90.00
#
_symmetry.space_group_name_H-M   'P 1'
#
loop_
_entity.id
_entity.type
_entity.pdbx_description
1 polymer ?
#
loop_
_entity_poly.entity_id
_entity_poly.type
_entity_poly.pdbx_seq_one_letter_code
_entity_poly.pdbx_strand_id
1 'polypeptide(L)'
;MDTFGIEREYGRRRRLPGRFLFLMGCLLLNPLFRLADSSNSLPLWVRVAFLLAAVLMIGWMTLRLRRGRTLVTADGISVRGAFTERRLAAWHDVYDLRVEPLPRGANYMGQNFVTYLYRDNGHRHALPHIDDRQLVDPWTEVAGLLEAGARHRGAAFEPRPAVETLIRRRTAHTKAWVRAATGALITFGCDFLLWVVLMFTADDEPSMLLYLLYIPLAAFVLLAALLHRRARRLP
;
A
#
# COMPACT_ATOMS: atom_id res chain seq x y z
N MET A 1 -6.76 -13.69 -36.94
CA MET A 1 -6.73 -14.22 -35.56
C MET A 1 -7.02 -13.05 -34.66
N ASP A 2 -8.25 -12.95 -34.17
CA ASP A 2 -8.74 -11.79 -33.44
C ASP A 2 -8.13 -11.75 -32.03
N THR A 3 -7.08 -10.97 -31.85
CA THR A 3 -6.45 -10.65 -30.56
C THR A 3 -7.32 -9.75 -29.66
N PHE A 4 -8.51 -9.38 -30.12
CA PHE A 4 -9.40 -8.38 -29.51
C PHE A 4 -10.16 -8.83 -28.24
N GLY A 5 -9.91 -10.03 -27.70
CA GLY A 5 -10.71 -10.57 -26.58
C GLY A 5 -10.22 -10.25 -25.17
N ILE A 6 -8.90 -10.11 -24.96
CA ILE A 6 -8.30 -10.05 -23.61
C ILE A 6 -7.79 -8.66 -23.22
N GLU A 7 -7.62 -7.76 -24.18
CA GLU A 7 -7.11 -6.43 -23.91
C GLU A 7 -8.13 -5.62 -23.13
N ARG A 8 -7.86 -5.43 -21.84
CA ARG A 8 -8.73 -4.68 -20.93
C ARG A 8 -7.91 -3.67 -20.15
N GLU A 9 -8.36 -2.43 -20.19
CA GLU A 9 -7.80 -1.34 -19.42
C GLU A 9 -8.74 -0.95 -18.28
N TYR A 10 -8.30 -1.19 -17.05
CA TYR A 10 -8.99 -0.78 -15.84
C TYR A 10 -8.38 0.53 -15.35
N GLY A 11 -9.08 1.62 -15.64
CA GLY A 11 -8.81 2.91 -15.05
C GLY A 11 -9.76 3.23 -13.90
N ARG A 12 -9.51 4.36 -13.28
CA ARG A 12 -10.44 4.92 -12.31
C ARG A 12 -11.71 5.41 -13.01
N ARG A 13 -12.85 4.81 -12.69
CA ARG A 13 -14.20 5.19 -13.17
C ARG A 13 -14.94 6.07 -12.17
N ARG A 14 -14.82 5.80 -10.87
CA ARG A 14 -15.55 6.58 -9.84
C ARG A 14 -14.72 7.74 -9.28
N ARG A 15 -15.39 8.89 -9.09
CA ARG A 15 -14.81 10.06 -8.41
C ARG A 15 -14.49 9.73 -6.95
N LEU A 16 -13.55 10.47 -6.37
CA LEU A 16 -13.27 10.37 -4.93
C LEU A 16 -14.47 10.97 -4.18
N PRO A 17 -14.91 10.39 -3.06
CA PRO A 17 -15.98 11.00 -2.30
C PRO A 17 -15.53 12.40 -1.88
N GLY A 18 -16.39 13.40 -2.04
CA GLY A 18 -16.06 14.80 -1.73
C GLY A 18 -15.54 14.97 -0.30
N ARG A 19 -16.08 14.18 0.65
CA ARG A 19 -15.60 14.13 2.05
C ARG A 19 -14.13 13.75 2.17
N PHE A 20 -13.62 12.84 1.35
CA PHE A 20 -12.20 12.47 1.36
C PHE A 20 -11.33 13.60 0.82
N LEU A 21 -11.76 14.26 -0.26
CA LEU A 21 -11.05 15.42 -0.81
C LEU A 21 -11.04 16.58 0.20
N PHE A 22 -12.17 16.81 0.87
CA PHE A 22 -12.30 17.81 1.92
C PHE A 22 -11.37 17.49 3.10
N LEU A 23 -11.40 16.25 3.62
CA LEU A 23 -10.50 15.81 4.70
C LEU A 23 -9.03 15.97 4.30
N MET A 24 -8.64 15.53 3.11
CA MET A 24 -7.28 15.74 2.60
C MET A 24 -6.93 17.23 2.52
N GLY A 25 -7.85 18.05 2.03
CA GLY A 25 -7.69 19.50 1.99
C GLY A 25 -7.44 20.09 3.39
N CYS A 26 -8.28 19.77 4.37
CA CYS A 26 -8.11 20.22 5.76
C CYS A 26 -6.80 19.74 6.39
N LEU A 27 -6.43 18.48 6.15
CA LEU A 27 -5.22 17.86 6.70
C LEU A 27 -3.95 18.49 6.13
N LEU A 28 -4.00 18.97 4.87
CA LEU A 28 -2.93 19.71 4.22
C LEU A 28 -2.94 21.20 4.57
N LEU A 29 -4.12 21.81 4.75
CA LEU A 29 -4.27 23.22 5.10
C LEU A 29 -3.78 23.53 6.51
N ASN A 30 -3.98 22.63 7.48
CA ASN A 30 -3.55 22.85 8.87
C ASN A 30 -2.03 23.10 9.00
N PRO A 31 -1.12 22.24 8.49
CA PRO A 31 0.31 22.51 8.58
C PRO A 31 0.71 23.75 7.78
N LEU A 32 0.06 24.03 6.64
CA LEU A 32 0.30 25.25 5.86
C LEU A 32 -0.06 26.51 6.65
N PHE A 33 -1.20 26.49 7.35
CA PHE A 33 -1.65 27.59 8.20
C PHE A 33 -0.68 27.81 9.37
N ARG A 34 -0.22 26.73 10.01
CA ARG A 34 0.79 26.82 11.08
C ARG A 34 2.14 27.32 10.57
N LEU A 35 2.52 27.03 9.33
CA LEU A 35 3.76 27.51 8.72
C LEU A 35 3.71 29.00 8.37
N ALA A 36 2.52 29.51 8.04
CA ALA A 36 2.27 30.91 7.72
C ALA A 36 2.15 31.81 8.95
N ASP A 37 1.89 31.23 10.12
CA ASP A 37 1.87 31.96 11.39
C ASP A 37 3.26 32.57 11.68
N SER A 38 3.31 33.89 11.80
CA SER A 38 4.54 34.66 12.04
C SER A 38 5.10 34.43 13.44
N SER A 39 4.30 33.88 14.36
CA SER A 39 4.74 33.48 15.70
C SER A 39 5.54 32.18 15.73
N ASN A 40 5.58 31.44 14.62
CA ASN A 40 6.24 30.15 14.57
C ASN A 40 7.77 30.35 14.55
N SER A 41 8.51 29.63 15.39
CA SER A 41 9.98 29.78 15.55
C SER A 41 10.81 28.93 14.57
N LEU A 42 10.15 28.21 13.65
CA LEU A 42 10.83 27.32 12.72
C LEU A 42 11.77 28.08 11.76
N PRO A 43 13.02 27.60 11.56
CA PRO A 43 13.93 28.15 10.57
C PRO A 43 13.32 28.16 9.16
N LEU A 44 13.59 29.21 8.37
CA LEU A 44 13.01 29.39 7.03
C LEU A 44 13.23 28.18 6.11
N TRP A 45 14.43 27.59 6.14
CA TRP A 45 14.76 26.43 5.30
C TRP A 45 13.88 25.21 5.62
N VAL A 46 13.50 25.00 6.88
CA VAL A 46 12.60 23.91 7.30
C VAL A 46 11.21 24.14 6.71
N ARG A 47 10.73 25.38 6.75
CA ARG A 47 9.42 25.75 6.18
C ARG A 47 9.38 25.51 4.68
N VAL A 48 10.41 25.95 3.97
CA VAL A 48 10.54 25.77 2.52
C VAL A 48 10.63 24.28 2.15
N ALA A 49 11.44 23.51 2.88
CA ALA A 49 11.58 22.07 2.65
C ALA A 49 10.24 21.33 2.86
N PHE A 50 9.51 21.67 3.94
CA PHE A 50 8.21 21.08 4.21
C PHE A 50 7.17 21.44 3.14
N LEU A 51 7.12 22.70 2.73
CA LEU A 51 6.24 23.17 1.64
C LEU A 51 6.53 22.42 0.34
N LEU A 52 7.80 22.29 -0.02
CA LEU A 52 8.22 21.55 -1.22
C LEU A 52 7.82 20.07 -1.12
N ALA A 53 8.07 19.43 0.02
CA ALA A 53 7.67 18.04 0.25
C ALA A 53 6.15 17.84 0.15
N ALA A 54 5.36 18.77 0.70
CA ALA A 54 3.90 18.73 0.60
C ALA A 54 3.42 18.87 -0.84
N VAL A 55 3.96 19.84 -1.61
CA VAL A 55 3.63 20.03 -3.03
C VAL A 55 4.00 18.80 -3.85
N LEU A 56 5.20 18.24 -3.65
CA LEU A 56 5.65 17.02 -4.32
C LEU A 56 4.76 15.82 -3.99
N MET A 57 4.40 15.64 -2.72
CA MET A 57 3.50 14.56 -2.28
C MET A 57 2.11 14.68 -2.92
N ILE A 58 1.51 15.88 -2.92
CA ILE A 58 0.20 16.16 -3.52
C ILE A 58 0.26 15.93 -5.04
N GLY A 59 1.29 16.47 -5.70
CA GLY A 59 1.51 16.31 -7.13
C GLY A 59 1.67 14.83 -7.51
N TRP A 60 2.50 14.09 -6.77
CA TRP A 60 2.69 12.66 -6.97
C TRP A 60 1.40 11.86 -6.74
N MET A 61 0.67 12.13 -5.66
CA MET A 61 -0.58 11.43 -5.37
C MET A 61 -1.65 11.73 -6.43
N THR A 62 -1.76 12.98 -6.85
CA THR A 62 -2.67 13.41 -7.93
C THR A 62 -2.31 12.72 -9.24
N LEU A 63 -1.02 12.66 -9.57
CA LEU A 63 -0.54 11.97 -10.77
C LEU A 63 -0.83 10.47 -10.70
N ARG A 64 -0.59 9.83 -9.56
CA ARG A 64 -0.92 8.41 -9.31
C ARG A 64 -2.42 8.15 -9.46
N LEU A 65 -3.26 9.05 -8.96
CA LEU A 65 -4.72 8.94 -9.05
C LEU A 65 -5.27 9.17 -10.47
N ARG A 66 -4.56 9.94 -11.30
CA ARG A 66 -4.95 10.23 -12.70
C ARG A 66 -4.41 9.22 -13.70
N ARG A 67 -3.15 8.80 -13.52
CA ARG A 67 -2.44 7.88 -14.44
C ARG A 67 -2.50 6.41 -14.01
N GLY A 68 -2.94 6.14 -12.77
CA GLY A 68 -3.15 4.78 -12.28
C GLY A 68 -4.08 4.00 -13.19
N ARG A 69 -3.54 2.95 -13.82
CA ARG A 69 -4.31 2.01 -14.65
C ARG A 69 -3.76 0.59 -14.47
N THR A 70 -4.65 -0.40 -14.47
CA THR A 70 -4.28 -1.82 -14.59
C THR A 70 -4.56 -2.23 -16.02
N LEU A 71 -3.54 -2.72 -16.71
CA LEU A 71 -3.63 -3.16 -18.09
C LEU A 71 -3.54 -4.68 -18.10
N VAL A 72 -4.53 -5.30 -18.71
CA VAL A 72 -4.53 -6.73 -19.00
C VAL A 72 -4.40 -6.86 -20.51
N THR A 73 -3.35 -7.54 -20.93
CA THR A 73 -2.96 -7.69 -22.35
C THR A 73 -2.73 -9.18 -22.64
N ALA A 74 -2.55 -9.53 -23.91
CA ALA A 74 -2.21 -10.90 -24.30
C ALA A 74 -0.87 -11.40 -23.70
N ASP A 75 0.03 -10.49 -23.34
CA ASP A 75 1.33 -10.82 -22.74
C ASP A 75 1.27 -11.01 -21.22
N GLY A 76 0.19 -10.56 -20.57
CA GLY A 76 0.01 -10.64 -19.13
C GLY A 76 -0.59 -9.37 -18.54
N ILE A 77 -0.29 -9.15 -17.27
CA ILE A 77 -0.88 -8.10 -16.45
C ILE A 77 0.20 -7.08 -16.07
N SER A 78 -0.02 -5.81 -16.40
CA SER A 78 0.82 -4.69 -15.99
C SER A 78 0.02 -3.66 -15.19
N VAL A 79 0.72 -2.89 -14.35
CA VAL A 79 0.14 -1.76 -13.63
C VAL A 79 0.94 -0.52 -13.98
N ARG A 80 0.22 0.49 -14.45
CA ARG A 80 0.75 1.82 -14.70
C ARG A 80 0.65 2.65 -13.43
N GLY A 81 1.81 3.05 -12.91
CA GLY A 81 1.93 3.96 -11.79
C GLY A 81 1.89 5.43 -12.23
N ALA A 82 2.38 6.33 -11.37
CA ALA A 82 2.42 7.76 -11.67
C ALA A 82 3.37 8.10 -12.84
N PHE A 83 4.55 7.44 -12.86
CA PHE A 83 5.62 7.72 -13.83
C PHE A 83 6.04 6.52 -14.66
N THR A 84 5.84 5.30 -14.14
CA THR A 84 6.38 4.07 -14.75
C THR A 84 5.28 3.04 -14.87
N GLU A 85 5.30 2.32 -16.00
CA GLU A 85 4.54 1.10 -16.17
C GLU A 85 5.38 -0.08 -15.70
N ARG A 86 4.82 -0.87 -14.79
CA ARG A 86 5.46 -2.06 -14.27
C ARG A 86 4.69 -3.27 -14.74
N ARG A 87 5.33 -4.12 -15.54
CA ARG A 87 4.82 -5.47 -15.80
C ARG A 87 4.80 -6.22 -14.48
N LEU A 88 3.61 -6.66 -14.06
CA LEU A 88 3.49 -7.52 -12.90
C LEU A 88 3.91 -8.91 -13.32
N ALA A 89 3.11 -9.62 -14.08
CA ALA A 89 3.38 -11.01 -14.44
C ALA A 89 2.98 -11.28 -15.89
N ALA A 90 3.73 -12.17 -16.55
CA ALA A 90 3.26 -12.79 -17.77
C ALA A 90 2.18 -13.84 -17.44
N TRP A 91 1.28 -14.16 -18.37
CA TRP A 91 0.22 -15.15 -18.11
C TRP A 91 0.74 -16.51 -17.63
N HIS A 92 1.91 -16.93 -18.10
CA HIS A 92 2.54 -18.17 -17.64
C HIS A 92 2.97 -18.13 -16.16
N ASP A 93 3.32 -16.96 -15.64
CA ASP A 93 3.73 -16.75 -14.23
C ASP A 93 2.54 -16.54 -13.28
N VAL A 94 1.35 -16.25 -13.83
CA VAL A 94 0.14 -16.05 -13.03
C VAL A 94 -0.32 -17.40 -12.53
N TYR A 95 -0.33 -17.55 -11.21
CA TYR A 95 -0.87 -18.72 -10.55
C TYR A 95 -2.39 -18.63 -10.41
N ASP A 96 -2.89 -17.47 -9.95
CA ASP A 96 -4.31 -17.25 -9.68
C ASP A 96 -4.63 -15.75 -9.56
N LEU A 97 -5.90 -15.40 -9.72
CA LEU A 97 -6.46 -14.08 -9.46
C LEU A 97 -7.60 -14.23 -8.45
N ARG A 98 -7.49 -13.61 -7.28
CA ARG A 98 -8.49 -13.75 -6.21
C ARG A 98 -9.05 -12.41 -5.80
N VAL A 99 -10.37 -12.35 -5.71
CA VAL A 99 -11.07 -11.25 -5.04
C VAL A 99 -11.10 -11.57 -3.55
N GLU A 100 -10.44 -10.76 -2.73
CA GLU A 100 -10.38 -10.91 -1.28
C GLU A 100 -11.04 -9.74 -0.57
N PRO A 101 -11.71 -9.98 0.57
CA PRO A 101 -12.22 -8.89 1.40
C PRO A 101 -11.05 -8.08 1.99
N LEU A 102 -11.20 -6.76 2.06
CA LEU A 102 -10.24 -5.95 2.80
C LEU A 102 -10.28 -6.33 4.29
N PRO A 103 -9.13 -6.31 4.98
CA PRO A 103 -9.09 -6.40 6.43
C PRO A 103 -10.03 -5.36 7.07
N ARG A 104 -10.72 -5.73 8.15
CA ARG A 104 -11.57 -4.80 8.92
C ARG A 104 -10.75 -3.56 9.31
N GLY A 105 -11.29 -2.38 9.00
CA GLY A 105 -10.62 -1.08 9.23
C GLY A 105 -9.78 -0.55 8.06
N ALA A 106 -9.48 -1.37 7.04
CA ALA A 106 -8.78 -0.91 5.84
C ALA A 106 -9.72 -0.30 4.77
N ASN A 107 -11.02 -0.25 5.05
CA ASN A 107 -12.04 0.33 4.17
C ASN A 107 -12.07 1.87 4.28
N TYR A 108 -10.96 2.52 3.92
CA TYR A 108 -10.87 3.99 3.98
C TYR A 108 -11.67 4.70 2.88
N MET A 109 -12.16 3.94 1.90
CA MET A 109 -12.60 4.46 0.60
C MET A 109 -13.93 3.85 0.11
N GLY A 110 -14.67 3.15 0.98
CA GLY A 110 -15.87 2.42 0.59
C GLY A 110 -15.59 1.18 -0.27
N GLN A 111 -14.35 0.67 -0.24
CA GLN A 111 -13.93 -0.54 -0.94
C GLN A 111 -13.99 -1.71 0.04
N ASN A 112 -14.79 -2.73 -0.28
CA ASN A 112 -14.90 -3.93 0.55
C ASN A 112 -14.04 -5.07 -0.01
N PHE A 113 -13.70 -5.03 -1.29
CA PHE A 113 -12.96 -6.10 -1.95
C PHE A 113 -11.78 -5.57 -2.79
N VAL A 114 -10.66 -6.29 -2.75
CA VAL A 114 -9.48 -6.05 -3.59
C VAL A 114 -9.17 -7.32 -4.37
N THR A 115 -8.87 -7.17 -5.65
CA THR A 115 -8.31 -8.28 -6.43
C THR A 115 -6.81 -8.37 -6.25
N TYR A 116 -6.32 -9.56 -5.93
CA TYR A 116 -4.90 -9.89 -5.86
C TYR A 116 -4.51 -10.83 -6.99
N LEU A 117 -3.39 -10.52 -7.62
CA LEU A 117 -2.66 -11.40 -8.51
C LEU A 117 -1.68 -12.23 -7.70
N TYR A 118 -1.80 -13.55 -7.78
CA TYR A 118 -0.88 -14.51 -7.22
C TYR A 118 0.02 -15.05 -8.32
N ARG A 119 1.33 -15.10 -8.04
CA ARG A 119 2.32 -15.71 -8.92
C ARG A 119 2.69 -17.11 -8.45
N ASP A 120 3.26 -17.90 -9.35
CA ASP A 120 3.75 -19.25 -9.07
C ASP A 120 4.84 -19.27 -7.96
N ASN A 121 5.57 -18.17 -7.76
CA ASN A 121 6.57 -18.01 -6.70
C ASN A 121 5.97 -17.62 -5.32
N GLY A 122 4.65 -17.56 -5.21
CA GLY A 122 3.90 -17.19 -4.00
C GLY A 122 3.88 -15.68 -3.70
N HIS A 123 4.41 -14.82 -4.57
CA HIS A 123 4.22 -13.38 -4.45
C HIS A 123 2.78 -13.01 -4.78
N ARG A 124 2.25 -12.03 -4.04
CA ARG A 124 0.95 -11.41 -4.31
C ARG A 124 1.09 -9.94 -4.65
N HIS A 125 0.32 -9.48 -5.63
CA HIS A 125 0.25 -8.08 -6.02
C HIS A 125 -1.20 -7.62 -6.04
N ALA A 126 -1.51 -6.53 -5.34
CA ALA A 126 -2.83 -5.92 -5.41
C ALA A 126 -3.03 -5.28 -6.80
N LEU A 127 -4.22 -5.45 -7.38
CA LEU A 127 -4.64 -4.82 -8.63
C LEU A 127 -5.56 -3.64 -8.28
N PRO A 128 -5.03 -2.40 -8.22
CA PRO A 128 -5.70 -1.25 -7.60
C PRO A 128 -6.95 -0.73 -8.34
N HIS A 129 -7.26 -1.29 -9.51
CA HIS A 129 -8.40 -0.86 -10.34
C HIS A 129 -9.38 -2.00 -10.65
N ILE A 130 -9.14 -3.21 -10.12
CA ILE A 130 -10.05 -4.34 -10.21
C ILE A 130 -10.62 -4.56 -8.81
N ASP A 131 -11.64 -3.77 -8.48
CA ASP A 131 -12.28 -3.77 -7.16
C ASP A 131 -13.78 -3.46 -7.26
N ASP A 132 -14.49 -3.65 -6.13
CA ASP A 132 -15.94 -3.39 -6.01
C ASP A 132 -16.32 -1.91 -6.11
N ARG A 133 -15.32 -1.02 -6.13
CA ARG A 133 -15.53 0.41 -6.31
C ARG A 133 -15.48 0.80 -7.78
N GLN A 134 -14.61 0.21 -8.59
CA GLN A 134 -14.50 0.49 -10.02
C GLN A 134 -15.40 -0.40 -10.88
N LEU A 135 -15.64 -1.63 -10.43
CA LEU A 135 -16.44 -2.65 -11.13
C LEU A 135 -17.73 -2.92 -10.37
N VAL A 136 -18.78 -3.26 -11.12
CA VAL A 136 -20.08 -3.66 -10.54
C VAL A 136 -19.97 -5.03 -9.88
N ASP A 137 -19.31 -5.97 -10.57
CA ASP A 137 -19.06 -7.32 -10.09
C ASP A 137 -17.60 -7.73 -10.37
N PRO A 138 -16.68 -7.58 -9.40
CA PRO A 138 -15.30 -7.96 -9.58
C PRO A 138 -15.09 -9.48 -9.69
N TRP A 139 -16.02 -10.32 -9.20
CA TRP A 139 -15.87 -11.79 -9.29
C TRP A 139 -16.10 -12.28 -10.72
N THR A 140 -17.19 -11.85 -11.35
CA THR A 140 -17.47 -12.19 -12.75
C THR A 140 -16.36 -11.68 -13.66
N GLU A 141 -15.84 -10.47 -13.40
CA GLU A 141 -14.74 -9.93 -14.18
C GLU A 141 -13.47 -10.77 -14.04
N VAL A 142 -13.10 -11.14 -12.80
CA VAL A 142 -11.92 -11.98 -12.53
C VAL A 142 -12.07 -13.38 -13.13
N ALA A 143 -13.26 -13.98 -13.07
CA ALA A 143 -13.54 -15.26 -13.71
C ALA A 143 -13.34 -15.17 -15.22
N GLY A 144 -13.86 -14.12 -15.87
CA GLY A 144 -13.64 -13.87 -17.30
C GLY A 144 -12.17 -13.63 -17.65
N LEU A 145 -11.41 -12.95 -16.78
CA LEU A 145 -9.97 -12.77 -16.95
C LEU A 145 -9.19 -14.09 -16.83
N LEU A 146 -9.56 -14.96 -15.90
CA LEU A 146 -8.96 -16.30 -15.75
C LEU A 146 -9.29 -17.18 -16.97
N GLU A 147 -10.53 -17.15 -17.46
CA GLU A 147 -10.91 -17.91 -18.65
C GLU A 147 -10.14 -17.44 -19.88
N ALA A 148 -10.08 -16.12 -20.12
CA ALA A 148 -9.32 -15.55 -21.21
C ALA A 148 -7.82 -15.85 -21.06
N GLY A 149 -7.28 -15.66 -19.85
CA GLY A 149 -5.88 -15.89 -19.52
C GLY A 149 -5.44 -17.35 -19.69
N ALA A 150 -6.32 -18.33 -19.48
CA ALA A 150 -6.01 -19.74 -19.63
C ALA A 150 -5.61 -20.08 -21.08
N ARG A 151 -6.24 -19.40 -22.05
CA ARG A 151 -5.91 -19.54 -23.49
C ARG A 151 -4.50 -19.03 -23.79
N HIS A 152 -4.08 -17.92 -23.17
CA HIS A 152 -2.73 -17.35 -23.34
C HIS A 152 -1.66 -18.05 -22.51
N ARG A 153 -2.04 -18.66 -21.38
CA ARG A 153 -1.17 -19.48 -20.55
C ARG A 153 -0.85 -20.82 -21.21
N GLY A 154 -1.76 -21.33 -22.06
CA GLY A 154 -1.67 -22.68 -22.64
C GLY A 154 -2.01 -23.80 -21.65
N ALA A 155 -2.52 -23.47 -20.47
CA ALA A 155 -2.91 -24.42 -19.43
C ALA A 155 -4.03 -23.84 -18.56
N ALA A 156 -4.87 -24.72 -18.02
CA ALA A 156 -5.90 -24.35 -17.06
C ALA A 156 -5.27 -23.86 -15.73
N PHE A 157 -5.98 -22.97 -15.04
CA PHE A 157 -5.62 -22.53 -13.69
C PHE A 157 -6.00 -23.61 -12.68
N GLU A 158 -5.13 -24.61 -12.52
CA GLU A 158 -5.34 -25.69 -11.55
C GLU A 158 -4.72 -25.34 -10.18
N PRO A 159 -5.42 -25.63 -9.07
CA PRO A 159 -4.88 -25.45 -7.72
C PRO A 159 -3.62 -26.30 -7.51
N ARG A 160 -2.51 -25.66 -7.13
CA ARG A 160 -1.24 -26.33 -6.81
C ARG A 160 -0.97 -26.21 -5.32
N PRO A 161 -1.08 -27.29 -4.53
CA PRO A 161 -0.94 -27.22 -3.07
C PRO A 161 0.43 -26.67 -2.64
N ALA A 162 1.49 -26.96 -3.40
CA ALA A 162 2.82 -26.40 -3.15
C ALA A 162 2.82 -24.86 -3.22
N VAL A 163 2.18 -24.26 -4.23
CA VAL A 163 2.12 -22.80 -4.38
C VAL A 163 1.24 -22.16 -3.30
N GLU A 164 0.12 -22.80 -2.93
CA GLU A 164 -0.72 -22.34 -1.81
C GLU A 164 0.05 -22.24 -0.49
N THR A 165 0.89 -23.24 -0.19
CA THR A 165 1.70 -23.19 1.04
C THR A 165 2.71 -22.04 1.01
N LEU A 166 3.31 -21.75 -0.15
CA LEU A 166 4.20 -20.61 -0.33
C LEU A 166 3.46 -19.28 -0.14
N ILE A 167 2.25 -19.16 -0.72
CA ILE A 167 1.38 -17.98 -0.58
C ILE A 167 1.05 -17.75 0.89
N ARG A 168 0.63 -18.80 1.62
CA ARG A 168 0.29 -18.72 3.05
C ARG A 168 1.50 -18.27 3.88
N ARG A 169 2.66 -18.88 3.66
CA ARG A 169 3.91 -18.53 4.38
C ARG A 169 4.32 -17.07 4.15
N ARG A 170 4.33 -16.61 2.90
CA ARG A 170 4.68 -15.22 2.56
C ARG A 170 3.65 -14.22 3.10
N THR A 171 2.37 -14.57 3.06
CA THR A 171 1.30 -13.72 3.60
C THR A 171 1.43 -13.58 5.11
N ALA A 172 1.70 -14.69 5.82
CA ALA A 172 1.98 -14.68 7.26
C ALA A 172 3.21 -13.82 7.59
N HIS A 173 4.29 -13.96 6.82
CA HIS A 173 5.51 -13.19 7.00
C HIS A 173 5.29 -11.69 6.77
N THR A 174 4.62 -11.31 5.68
CA THR A 174 4.30 -9.90 5.39
C THR A 174 3.43 -9.30 6.50
N LYS A 175 2.44 -10.05 7.01
CA LYS A 175 1.58 -9.60 8.12
C LYS A 175 2.37 -9.43 9.42
N ALA A 176 3.34 -10.29 9.69
CA ALA A 176 4.26 -10.14 10.81
C ALA A 176 5.08 -8.85 10.68
N TRP A 177 5.66 -8.58 9.51
CA TRP A 177 6.40 -7.33 9.25
C TRP A 177 5.54 -6.08 9.39
N VAL A 178 4.33 -6.07 8.84
CA VAL A 178 3.41 -4.94 8.98
C VAL A 178 3.11 -4.68 10.46
N ARG A 179 2.83 -5.72 11.25
CA ARG A 179 2.60 -5.58 12.69
C ARG A 179 3.84 -5.07 13.44
N ALA A 180 5.04 -5.53 13.08
CA ALA A 180 6.29 -5.05 13.65
C ALA A 180 6.49 -3.56 13.34
N ALA A 181 6.28 -3.15 12.09
CA ALA A 181 6.38 -1.76 11.66
C ALA A 181 5.35 -0.86 12.36
N THR A 182 4.10 -1.31 12.47
CA THR A 182 3.07 -0.57 13.21
C THR A 182 3.43 -0.43 14.69
N GLY A 183 3.91 -1.49 15.33
CA GLY A 183 4.36 -1.42 16.72
C GLY A 183 5.52 -0.44 16.91
N ALA A 184 6.51 -0.49 16.04
CA ALA A 184 7.63 0.46 16.07
C ALA A 184 7.21 1.91 15.85
N LEU A 185 6.24 2.16 14.96
CA LEU A 185 5.70 3.50 14.74
C LEU A 185 4.95 4.03 15.97
N ILE A 186 4.22 3.17 16.68
CA ILE A 186 3.56 3.53 17.94
C ILE A 186 4.61 3.88 18.99
N THR A 187 5.64 3.03 19.17
CA THR A 187 6.74 3.30 20.11
C THR A 187 7.43 4.62 19.77
N PHE A 188 7.76 4.86 18.51
CA PHE A 188 8.31 6.13 18.04
C PHE A 188 7.42 7.33 18.41
N GLY A 189 6.10 7.20 18.21
CA GLY A 189 5.15 8.24 18.59
C GLY A 189 5.13 8.51 20.10
N CYS A 190 5.18 7.46 20.92
CA CYS A 190 5.25 7.58 22.37
C CYS A 190 6.57 8.23 22.84
N ASP A 191 7.71 7.80 22.29
CA ASP A 191 9.03 8.36 22.63
C ASP A 191 9.13 9.82 22.21
N PHE A 192 8.57 10.18 21.05
CA PHE A 192 8.50 11.57 20.61
C PHE A 192 7.66 12.42 21.56
N LEU A 193 6.49 11.93 22.00
CA LEU A 193 5.66 12.65 22.98
C LEU A 193 6.36 12.81 24.32
N LEU A 194 7.06 11.77 24.80
CA LEU A 194 7.86 11.82 26.02
C LEU A 194 8.98 12.85 25.89
N TRP A 195 9.68 12.88 24.76
CA TRP A 195 10.72 13.86 24.46
C TRP A 195 10.17 15.29 24.47
N VAL A 196 8.99 15.52 23.89
CA VAL A 196 8.31 16.83 23.94
C VAL A 196 8.00 17.23 25.38
N VAL A 197 7.49 16.33 26.21
CA VAL A 197 7.23 16.64 27.64
C VAL A 197 8.52 16.97 28.37
N LEU A 198 9.56 16.15 28.20
CA LEU A 198 10.87 16.35 28.83
C LEU A 198 11.50 17.69 28.43
N MET A 199 11.33 18.11 27.18
CA MET A 199 11.80 19.42 26.70
C MET A 199 11.19 20.60 27.50
N PHE A 200 9.97 20.44 28.03
CA PHE A 200 9.31 21.48 28.83
C PHE A 200 9.51 21.33 30.34
N THR A 201 9.87 20.14 30.83
CA THR A 201 9.95 19.85 32.27
C THR A 201 11.37 19.67 32.80
N ALA A 202 12.36 19.44 31.95
CA ALA A 202 13.75 19.22 32.35
C ALA A 202 14.64 20.39 31.91
N ASP A 203 15.53 20.84 32.80
CA ASP A 203 16.49 21.91 32.54
C ASP A 203 17.69 21.45 31.68
N ASP A 204 17.93 20.13 31.59
CA ASP A 204 18.97 19.52 30.76
C ASP A 204 18.44 19.14 29.38
N GLU A 205 19.20 19.46 28.31
CA GLU A 205 18.83 19.09 26.94
C GLU A 205 18.79 17.56 26.76
N PRO A 206 17.61 16.94 26.57
CA PRO A 206 17.52 15.50 26.40
C PRO A 206 18.12 15.11 25.03
N SER A 207 19.08 14.19 25.04
CA SER A 207 19.77 13.71 23.84
C SER A 207 18.78 13.18 22.78
N MET A 208 18.53 14.00 21.74
CA MET A 208 17.56 13.72 20.68
C MET A 208 17.75 12.35 20.02
N LEU A 209 19.00 11.92 19.85
CA LEU A 209 19.33 10.68 19.15
C LEU A 209 18.87 9.42 19.90
N LEU A 210 18.92 9.43 21.24
CA LEU A 210 18.56 8.26 22.05
C LEU A 210 17.06 7.95 21.94
N TYR A 211 16.22 8.97 22.15
CA TYR A 211 14.77 8.84 22.15
C TYR A 211 14.17 8.71 20.75
N LEU A 212 14.67 9.47 19.78
CA LEU A 212 14.05 9.52 18.45
C LEU A 212 14.52 8.40 17.52
N LEU A 213 15.71 7.83 17.73
CA LEU A 213 16.30 6.86 16.81
C LEU A 213 16.55 5.50 17.45
N TYR A 214 17.24 5.44 18.59
CA TYR A 214 17.69 4.15 19.15
C TYR A 214 16.57 3.31 19.77
N ILE A 215 15.68 3.91 20.57
CA ILE A 215 14.56 3.18 21.20
C ILE A 215 13.57 2.61 20.17
N PRO A 216 13.10 3.37 19.17
CA PRO A 216 12.21 2.84 18.14
C PRO A 216 12.88 1.78 17.27
N LEU A 217 14.18 1.95 16.97
CA LEU A 217 14.95 0.96 16.21
C LEU A 217 15.10 -0.35 17.00
N ALA A 218 15.43 -0.28 18.29
CA ALA A 218 15.53 -1.44 19.17
C ALA A 218 14.18 -2.16 19.32
N ALA A 219 13.10 -1.41 19.51
CA ALA A 219 11.74 -1.94 19.56
C ALA A 219 11.34 -2.61 18.24
N PHE A 220 11.67 -2.02 17.10
CA PHE A 220 11.45 -2.61 15.78
C PHE A 220 12.19 -3.94 15.62
N VAL A 221 13.48 -3.99 15.97
CA VAL A 221 14.30 -5.22 15.88
C VAL A 221 13.73 -6.32 16.77
N LEU A 222 13.35 -6.00 18.01
CA LEU A 222 12.74 -6.95 18.95
C LEU A 222 11.39 -7.47 18.46
N LEU A 223 10.50 -6.58 18.02
CA LEU A 223 9.18 -6.96 17.49
C LEU A 223 9.31 -7.79 16.21
N ALA A 224 10.20 -7.41 15.29
CA ALA A 224 10.47 -8.15 14.07
C ALA A 224 11.00 -9.56 14.39
N ALA A 225 11.93 -9.69 15.33
CA ALA A 225 12.49 -10.99 15.75
C ALA A 225 11.42 -11.88 16.41
N LEU A 226 10.60 -11.34 17.31
CA LEU A 226 9.53 -12.08 18.00
C LEU A 226 8.43 -12.51 17.03
N LEU A 227 7.99 -11.62 16.15
CA LEU A 227 6.94 -11.92 15.17
C LEU A 227 7.44 -12.88 14.09
N HIS A 228 8.72 -12.81 13.69
CA HIS A 228 9.35 -13.78 12.80
C HIS A 228 9.44 -15.17 13.43
N ARG A 229 9.84 -15.26 14.70
CA ARG A 229 9.82 -16.52 15.46
C ARG A 229 8.41 -17.10 15.55
N ARG A 230 7.40 -16.27 15.78
CA ARG A 230 5.99 -16.71 15.85
C ARG A 230 5.47 -17.17 14.48
N ALA A 231 5.82 -16.49 13.40
CA ALA A 231 5.43 -16.86 12.05
C ALA A 231 6.04 -18.20 11.60
N ARG A 232 7.24 -18.55 12.08
CA ARG A 232 7.88 -19.86 11.83
C ARG A 232 7.24 -21.03 12.59
N ARG A 233 6.49 -20.76 13.67
CA ARG A 233 5.86 -21.79 14.52
C ARG A 233 4.42 -22.14 14.11
N LEU A 234 3.87 -21.46 13.12
CA LEU A 234 2.55 -21.80 12.58
C LEU A 234 2.73 -22.87 11.47
N PRO A 235 2.02 -24.01 11.54
CA PRO A 235 2.13 -25.11 10.58
C PRO A 235 1.69 -24.71 9.16
#